data_AF-A0A2M8BTZ1-F1
#
_entry.id   AF-A0A2M8BTZ1-F1
#
_cell.length_a   1.000
_cell.length_b   1.000
_cell.length_c   1.000
_cell.angle_alpha   90.00
_cell.angle_beta   90.00
_cell.angle_gamma   90.00
#
_symmetry.space_group_name_H-M   'P 1'
#
loop_
_entity.id
_entity.type
_entity.pdbx_description
1 polymer ?
#
loop_
_entity_poly.entity_id
_entity_poly.type
_entity_poly.pdbx_seq_one_letter_code
_entity_poly.pdbx_strand_id
1 'polypeptide(L)' 'MASLNKVMLIGNVGNDPEMRYTPGGNPVTSFSVATNRRYTDSNGETKEETEWFRVIAWRKLAESCNQFVTKGKRVYV' A
#
# COMPACT_ATOMS: atom_id res chain seq x y z
N MET A 1 26.05 14.73 1.47
CA MET A 1 25.55 14.07 0.24
C MET A 1 24.03 13.99 0.32
N ALA A 2 23.31 14.26 -0.76
CA ALA A 2 21.87 14.05 -0.83
C ALA A 2 21.58 12.63 -1.33
N SER A 3 20.63 11.93 -0.71
CA SER A 3 20.15 10.61 -1.14
C SER A 3 18.65 10.68 -1.47
N LEU A 4 18.21 9.85 -2.42
CA LEU A 4 16.81 9.71 -2.81
C LEU A 4 16.28 8.36 -2.34
N ASN A 5 15.18 8.40 -1.58
CA ASN A 5 14.36 7.24 -1.31
C ASN A 5 12.93 7.56 -1.77
N LYS A 6 12.47 6.86 -2.80
CA LYS A 6 11.13 7.03 -3.39
C LYS A 6 10.60 5.65 -3.78
N VAL A 7 9.38 5.36 -3.36
CA VAL A 7 8.61 4.17 -3.73
C VAL A 7 7.35 4.67 -4.42
N MET A 8 6.93 4.00 -5.49
CA MET A 8 5.66 4.29 -6.17
C MET A 8 4.93 2.97 -6.39
N LEU A 9 3.65 2.91 -6.02
CA LEU A 9 2.85 1.68 -6.13
C LEU A 9 1.50 1.99 -6.80
N ILE A 10 1.06 1.10 -7.69
CA ILE A 10 -0.33 1.06 -8.15
C ILE A 10 -0.84 -0.34 -7.87
N GLY A 11 -1.87 -0.46 -7.05
CA GLY A 11 -2.35 -1.77 -6.62
C GLY A 11 -3.73 -1.72 -5.99
N ASN A 12 -4.19 -2.87 -5.52
CA ASN A 12 -5.49 -3.04 -4.89
C ASN A 12 -5.34 -3.28 -3.38
N VAL A 13 -6.18 -2.65 -2.59
CA VAL A 13 -6.13 -2.71 -1.13
C VAL A 13 -6.59 -4.10 -0.63
N GLY A 14 -5.80 -4.77 0.20
CA GLY A 14 -6.09 -6.15 0.65
C GLY A 14 -7.06 -6.27 1.82
N ASN A 15 -7.10 -5.25 2.67
CA ASN A 15 -7.90 -5.22 3.88
C ASN A 15 -8.40 -3.79 4.14
N ASP A 16 -9.50 -3.65 4.88
CA ASP A 16 -9.95 -2.33 5.30
C ASP A 16 -8.86 -1.64 6.13
N PRO A 17 -8.68 -0.31 5.96
CA PRO A 17 -7.65 0.43 6.67
C PRO A 17 -7.89 0.39 8.18
N GLU A 18 -6.80 0.26 8.93
CA GLU A 18 -6.83 0.28 10.39
C GLU A 18 -6.23 1.60 10.88
N MET A 19 -7.06 2.45 11.50
CA MET A 19 -6.63 3.70 12.12
C MET A 19 -6.33 3.52 13.60
N ARG A 20 -5.21 4.08 14.04
CA ARG A 20 -4.73 4.13 15.42
C ARG A 20 -4.21 5.52 15.74
N TYR A 21 -4.04 5.81 17.03
CA TYR A 21 -3.39 7.03 17.50
C TYR A 21 -2.09 6.67 18.21
N THR A 22 -1.02 7.42 17.93
CA THR A 22 0.24 7.31 18.69
C THR A 22 0.05 7.81 20.13
N PRO A 23 0.98 7.52 21.07
CA PRO A 23 0.94 8.09 22.41
C PRO A 23 0.90 9.63 22.43
N GLY A 24 1.48 10.28 21.42
CA GLY A 24 1.42 11.74 21.24
C GLY A 24 0.17 12.26 20.52
N GLY A 25 -0.87 11.43 20.33
CA GLY A 25 -2.14 11.82 19.73
C GLY A 25 -2.14 11.94 18.20
N ASN A 26 -1.04 11.65 17.50
CA ASN A 26 -1.04 11.69 16.03
C ASN A 26 -1.78 10.48 15.45
N PRO A 27 -2.71 10.69 14.49
CA PRO A 27 -3.38 9.59 13.81
C PRO A 27 -2.46 8.91 12.79
N VAL A 28 -2.60 7.59 12.70
CA VAL A 28 -1.85 6.69 11.81
C VAL A 28 -2.81 5.67 11.24
N THR A 29 -2.83 5.51 9.92
CA THR A 29 -3.68 4.53 9.24
C THR A 29 -2.82 3.57 8.46
N SER A 30 -3.02 2.27 8.65
CA SER A 30 -2.28 1.23 7.94
C SER A 30 -3.19 0.32 7.12
N PHE A 31 -2.73 -0.06 5.94
CA PHE A 31 -3.42 -0.98 5.04
C PHE A 31 -2.42 -1.75 4.16
N SER A 32 -2.84 -2.87 3.57
CA SER A 32 -2.03 -3.61 2.60
C SER A 32 -2.43 -3.26 1.16
N VAL A 33 -1.45 -3.25 0.25
CA VAL A 33 -1.65 -3.06 -1.19
C VAL A 33 -1.01 -4.23 -1.92
N ALA A 34 -1.79 -4.93 -2.73
CA ALA A 34 -1.32 -5.97 -3.64
C ALA A 34 -0.97 -5.35 -5.00
N THR A 35 0.21 -5.69 -5.53
CA THR A 35 0.60 -5.40 -6.91
C THR A 35 0.98 -6.70 -7.60
N ASN A 36 0.51 -6.87 -8.84
CA ASN A 36 0.75 -8.10 -9.60
C ASN A 36 1.86 -7.88 -10.63
N ARG A 37 2.85 -8.78 -10.64
CA ARG A 37 3.89 -8.85 -11.65
C ARG A 37 3.65 -10.08 -12.51
N ARG A 38 3.41 -9.86 -13.81
CA ARG A 38 3.32 -10.93 -14.81
C ARG A 38 4.62 -11.00 -15.59
N TYR A 39 5.21 -12.18 -15.70
CA TYR A 39 6.44 -12.40 -16.45
C TYR A 39 6.46 -13.80 -17.06
N THR A 40 7.24 -13.96 -18.13
CA THR A 40 7.50 -15.27 -18.73
C THR A 40 8.82 -15.79 -18.17
N ASP A 41 8.84 -17.01 -17.68
CA ASP A 41 10.05 -17.63 -17.15
C ASP A 41 10.93 -18.23 -18.27
N SER A 42 12.08 -18.78 -17.90
CA SER A 42 13.03 -19.40 -18.85
C SER A 42 12.46 -20.63 -19.56
N ASN A 43 11.39 -21.24 -19.04
CA ASN A 43 10.76 -22.41 -19.61
C ASN A 43 9.62 -22.02 -20.58
N GLY A 44 9.37 -20.72 -20.77
CA GLY A 44 8.29 -20.20 -21.61
C GLY A 44 6.93 -20.17 -20.90
N GLU A 45 6.86 -20.49 -19.61
CA GLU A 45 5.61 -20.42 -18.85
C GLU A 45 5.33 -18.99 -18.41
N THR A 46 4.07 -18.57 -18.57
CA THR A 46 3.64 -17.27 -18.06
C THR A 46 3.26 -17.40 -16.59
N LYS A 47 3.99 -16.70 -15.72
CA LYS A 47 3.76 -16.66 -14.28
C LYS A 47 3.19 -15.31 -13.87
N GLU A 48 2.39 -15.35 -12.81
CA GLU A 48 1.86 -14.17 -12.14
C GLU A 48 2.18 -14.26 -10.65
N GLU A 49 2.86 -13.24 -10.13
CA GLU A 49 3.23 -13.12 -8.72
C GLU A 49 2.57 -11.89 -8.12
N THR A 50 2.04 -12.04 -6.91
CA THR A 50 1.47 -10.92 -6.15
C THR A 50 2.45 -10.50 -5.06
N GLU A 51 2.90 -9.26 -5.13
CA GLU A 51 3.68 -8.61 -4.07
C GLU A 51 2.75 -7.82 -3.15
N TRP A 52 2.97 -7.92 -1.84
CA TRP A 52 2.16 -7.25 -0.82
C TRP A 52 2.97 -6.19 -0.10
N PHE A 53 2.49 -4.95 -0.15
CA PHE A 53 3.10 -3.80 0.51
C PHE A 53 2.25 -3.35 1.68
N ARG A 54 2.88 -3.09 2.83
CA ARG A 54 2.22 -2.43 3.95
C ARG A 54 2.43 -0.92 3.84
N VAL A 55 1.35 -0.17 3.69
CA VAL A 55 1.36 1.29 3.59
C VAL A 55 0.94 1.89 4.93
N ILE A 56 1.65 2.93 5.38
CA ILE A 56 1.36 3.64 6.62
C ILE A 56 1.21 5.13 6.30
N ALA A 57 -0.01 5.63 6.42
CA ALA A 57 -0.35 7.05 6.27
C ALA A 57 -0.37 7.73 7.66
N TRP A 58 0.01 9.01 7.70
CA TRP A 58 0.11 9.79 8.93
C TRP A 58 -0.75 11.06 8.87
N ARG A 59 -1.17 11.57 10.05
CA ARG A 59 -1.85 12.86 10.20
C ARG A 59 -3.08 12.97 9.30
N LYS A 60 -3.28 14.09 8.60
CA LYS A 60 -4.42 14.32 7.70
C LYS A 60 -4.59 13.24 6.62
N LEU A 61 -3.48 12.67 6.13
CA LEU A 61 -3.55 11.56 5.17
C LEU A 61 -4.06 10.29 5.83
N ALA A 62 -3.71 10.03 7.10
CA ALA A 62 -4.25 8.90 7.85
C ALA A 62 -5.78 8.98 7.97
N GLU A 63 -6.32 10.14 8.34
CA GLU A 63 -7.76 10.39 8.42
C GLU A 63 -8.44 10.17 7.07
N SER A 64 -7.86 10.72 5.99
CA SER A 64 -8.37 10.56 4.62
C SER A 64 -8.36 9.10 4.17
N CYS A 65 -7.27 8.38 4.45
CA CYS A 65 -7.19 6.96 4.13
C CYS A 65 -8.23 6.16 4.92
N ASN A 66 -8.42 6.43 6.20
CA ASN A 66 -9.41 5.72 7.02
C ASN A 66 -10.85 5.98 6.54
N GLN A 67 -11.13 7.20 6.07
CA GLN A 67 -12.47 7.58 5.61
C GLN A 67 -12.80 7.02 4.22
N PHE A 68 -11.82 6.98 3.31
CA PHE A 68 -12.09 6.75 1.88
C PHE A 68 -11.50 5.46 1.32
N VAL A 69 -10.47 4.88 1.95
CA VAL A 69 -9.88 3.62 1.50
C VAL A 69 -10.71 2.47 2.08
N THR A 70 -10.98 1.47 1.25
CA THR A 70 -11.71 0.25 1.63
C THR A 70 -11.05 -0.93 0.95
N LYS A 71 -11.28 -2.14 1.47
CA LYS A 71 -10.82 -3.39 0.85
C LYS A 71 -11.23 -3.44 -0.63
N GLY A 72 -10.30 -3.85 -1.48
CA GLY A 72 -10.46 -3.97 -2.93
C GLY A 72 -10.25 -2.68 -3.71
N LYS A 73 -10.26 -1.51 -3.07
CA LYS A 73 -10.08 -0.21 -3.76
C LYS A 73 -8.71 -0.14 -4.43
N ARG A 74 -8.65 0.34 -5.67
CA ARG A 74 -7.39 0.60 -6.37
C ARG A 74 -6.81 1.93 -5.90
N VAL A 75 -5.51 1.95 -5.60
CA VAL A 75 -4.80 3.11 -5.05
C VAL A 75 -3.47 3.36 -5.77
N TYR A 76 -3.04 4.62 -5.78
CA TYR A 76 -1.68 5.05 -6.09
C TYR A 76 -1.03 5.55 -4.81
N VAL A 77 0.20 5.10 -4.54
CA VAL A 77 1.01 5.48 -3.39
C VAL A 77 2.33 6.04 -3.89
#